data_AF-A0A662E7L3-F1
#
_entry.id   AF-A0A662E7L3-F1
#
_cell.length_a   1.000
_cell.length_b   1.000
_cell.length_c   1.000
_cell.angle_alpha   90.00
_cell.angle_beta   90.00
_cell.angle_gamma   90.00
#
_symmetry.space_group_name_H-M   'P 1'
#
loop_
_entity.id
_entity.type
_entity.pdbx_description
1 polymer ?
#
loop_
_entity_poly.entity_id
_entity_poly.type
_entity_poly.pdbx_seq_one_letter_code
_entity_poly.pdbx_strand_id
1 'polypeptide(L)'
;MHKPAIVTWKNAEFDSSRELRFADQHFNRKVRDYPVALSAAGANQTINALIDAFPWLSHHPIWIVARSPAMLWQPQRITQFVSNVIDNPARWIGIAPEPADVLPEGASDFPYFTWRGYCRFAEHGASEEQAFSPHDRENHALLAVAHSRVSETLHDCPILELPGLAPDDRSTMDLKMYVHPLDGYYKHQRDDVLAELPQSMESLLDIGCGFGAFGQAVKQRFRCRVVGVELNPIAAAIAEQSLDRVIEGDVLDTDIGESFDVITLNDVLEHVEDSDLLLRALVHRGIKPDGRLILSVPNIGHWSIVDDLIAGRWDYLPAGVLCTDHVRFFTRRGIHSLLRNNGWTPVKTTVIPGPYPPGTERRFSALKKSGFDVDTESLNAQGFIITAQPTTPADPVETSTE
;
A
#
# COMPACT_ATOMS: atom_id res chain seq x y z
N MET A 1 -20.17 -18.20 37.02
CA MET A 1 -19.48 -16.99 37.51
C MET A 1 -18.19 -16.85 36.72
N HIS A 2 -18.21 -16.12 35.61
CA HIS A 2 -16.97 -15.79 34.89
C HIS A 2 -16.31 -14.63 35.64
N LYS A 3 -15.07 -14.85 36.11
CA LYS A 3 -14.23 -13.75 36.60
C LYS A 3 -13.99 -12.80 35.42
N PRO A 4 -14.02 -11.47 35.60
CA PRO A 4 -13.59 -10.55 34.57
C PRO A 4 -12.13 -10.85 34.22
N ALA A 5 -11.81 -10.98 32.93
CA ALA A 5 -10.45 -11.12 32.46
C ALA A 5 -9.65 -9.90 32.91
N ILE A 6 -8.63 -10.12 33.74
CA ILE A 6 -7.74 -9.06 34.20
C ILE A 6 -6.78 -8.79 33.04
N VAL A 7 -7.06 -7.73 32.28
CA VAL A 7 -6.18 -7.19 31.26
C VAL A 7 -4.93 -6.64 31.97
N THR A 8 -3.76 -7.21 31.69
CA THR A 8 -2.50 -6.76 32.28
C THR A 8 -1.64 -6.04 31.24
N TRP A 9 -1.16 -4.86 31.61
CA TRP A 9 -0.27 -4.04 30.80
C TRP A 9 1.17 -4.40 31.16
N LYS A 10 2.00 -4.72 30.16
CA LYS A 10 3.42 -5.01 30.44
C LYS A 10 4.29 -3.78 30.66
N ASN A 11 3.82 -2.57 30.31
CA ASN A 11 4.51 -1.30 30.52
C ASN A 11 3.53 -0.25 31.07
N ALA A 12 3.62 0.07 32.36
CA ALA A 12 2.65 0.91 33.10
C ALA A 12 2.81 2.43 32.90
N GLU A 13 3.78 2.87 32.09
CA GLU A 13 4.02 4.29 31.79
C GLU A 13 3.45 4.65 30.41
N PHE A 14 2.12 4.59 30.29
CA PHE A 14 1.44 5.09 29.10
C PHE A 14 1.31 6.61 29.17
N ASP A 15 2.24 7.32 28.53
CA ASP A 15 2.09 8.74 28.22
C ASP A 15 1.34 8.88 26.88
N SER A 16 0.03 9.15 26.95
CA SER A 16 -0.82 9.40 25.77
C SER A 16 -0.37 10.59 24.93
N SER A 17 0.59 11.40 25.41
CA SER A 17 1.14 12.57 24.71
C SER A 17 2.39 12.27 23.87
N ARG A 18 2.93 11.04 23.90
CA ARG A 18 4.17 10.68 23.18
C ARG A 18 3.92 9.65 22.09
N GLU A 19 3.86 10.16 20.86
CA GLU A 19 4.09 9.53 19.55
C GLU A 19 3.86 8.01 19.45
N LEU A 20 2.77 7.64 18.76
CA LEU A 20 2.64 6.33 18.10
C LEU A 20 3.87 6.10 17.19
N ARG A 21 4.89 5.40 17.69
CA ARG A 21 6.06 5.00 16.89
C ARG A 21 5.77 3.66 16.24
N PHE A 22 5.60 3.62 14.92
CA PHE A 22 5.59 2.36 14.20
C PHE A 22 6.90 1.61 14.42
N ALA A 23 6.81 0.27 14.45
CA ALA A 23 7.98 -0.58 14.45
C ALA A 23 8.88 -0.19 13.26
N ASP A 24 10.19 -0.18 13.51
CA ASP A 24 11.29 0.18 12.61
C ASP A 24 11.09 -0.31 11.16
N GLN A 25 11.69 0.36 10.17
CA GLN A 25 11.69 0.03 8.73
C GLN A 25 11.99 -1.46 8.46
N HIS A 26 12.68 -2.13 9.39
CA HIS A 26 12.96 -3.57 9.36
C HIS A 26 11.74 -4.49 9.55
N PHE A 27 10.63 -4.01 10.13
CA PHE A 27 9.47 -4.83 10.45
C PHE A 27 8.68 -5.22 9.21
N ASN A 28 8.32 -4.25 8.35
CA ASN A 28 7.48 -4.49 7.17
C ASN A 28 8.18 -5.36 6.11
N ARG A 29 9.48 -5.11 5.83
CA ARG A 29 10.28 -5.97 4.93
C ARG A 29 10.32 -7.43 5.38
N LYS A 30 10.28 -7.71 6.69
CA LYS A 30 10.34 -9.07 7.24
C LYS A 30 8.99 -9.79 7.29
N VAL A 31 7.86 -9.06 7.28
CA VAL A 31 6.51 -9.67 7.29
C VAL A 31 6.13 -10.17 5.89
N ARG A 32 6.66 -9.56 4.83
CA ARG A 32 6.37 -9.88 3.41
C ARG A 32 6.70 -11.32 2.99
N ASP A 33 7.68 -11.95 3.64
CA ASP A 33 8.21 -13.26 3.25
C ASP A 33 7.50 -14.47 3.90
N TYR A 34 6.40 -14.27 4.64
CA TYR A 34 5.79 -15.34 5.44
C TYR A 34 4.30 -15.55 5.13
N PRO A 35 3.82 -16.80 5.19
CA PRO A 35 2.45 -17.13 4.83
C PRO A 35 1.47 -16.51 5.82
N VAL A 36 0.72 -15.50 5.37
CA VAL A 36 -0.45 -15.00 6.10
C VAL A 36 -1.56 -16.04 5.93
N ALA A 37 -2.06 -16.60 7.03
CA ALA A 37 -3.18 -17.54 6.98
C ALA A 37 -4.48 -16.76 6.79
N LEU A 38 -5.14 -16.99 5.65
CA LEU A 38 -6.35 -16.27 5.28
C LEU A 38 -7.57 -17.20 5.20
N SER A 39 -8.72 -16.85 5.80
CA SER A 39 -9.96 -17.67 5.79
C SER A 39 -11.09 -17.09 4.92
N ALA A 40 -11.52 -17.80 3.88
CA ALA A 40 -12.62 -17.38 3.00
C ALA A 40 -13.87 -16.88 3.74
N ALA A 41 -14.54 -15.87 3.15
CA ALA A 41 -15.80 -15.34 3.64
C ALA A 41 -16.87 -16.44 3.79
N GLY A 42 -17.56 -16.49 4.93
CA GLY A 42 -18.71 -17.38 5.15
C GLY A 42 -18.45 -18.68 5.93
N ALA A 43 -17.21 -19.05 6.25
CA ALA A 43 -16.94 -20.08 7.26
C ALA A 43 -17.19 -19.52 8.68
N ASN A 44 -17.49 -20.35 9.69
CA ASN A 44 -17.52 -19.90 11.08
C ASN A 44 -16.13 -19.35 11.48
N GLN A 45 -15.91 -18.03 11.34
CA GLN A 45 -14.61 -17.36 11.47
C GLN A 45 -14.17 -17.20 12.93
N THR A 46 -13.97 -18.32 13.63
CA THR A 46 -13.36 -18.31 14.97
C THR A 46 -11.88 -18.63 14.86
N ILE A 47 -11.05 -18.09 15.76
CA ILE A 47 -9.63 -18.47 15.89
C ILE A 47 -9.46 -19.99 15.99
N ASN A 48 -10.40 -20.70 16.63
CA ASN A 48 -10.38 -22.16 16.67
C ASN A 48 -10.61 -22.79 15.30
N ALA A 49 -11.55 -22.28 14.50
CA ALA A 49 -11.77 -22.76 13.14
C ALA A 49 -10.55 -22.50 12.22
N LEU A 50 -9.80 -21.42 12.47
CA LEU A 50 -8.51 -21.17 11.82
C LEU A 50 -7.49 -22.27 12.15
N ILE A 51 -7.35 -22.59 13.43
CA ILE A 51 -6.44 -23.62 13.91
C ILE A 51 -6.85 -24.98 13.35
N ASP A 52 -8.15 -25.26 13.25
CA ASP A 52 -8.67 -26.49 12.64
C ASP A 52 -8.34 -26.57 11.14
N ALA A 53 -8.50 -25.46 10.41
CA ALA A 53 -8.17 -25.37 8.97
C ALA A 53 -6.66 -25.42 8.71
N PHE A 54 -5.86 -24.91 9.65
CA PHE A 54 -4.41 -24.80 9.56
C PHE A 54 -3.75 -25.28 10.85
N PRO A 55 -3.63 -26.62 11.06
CA PRO A 55 -3.19 -27.19 12.35
C PRO A 55 -1.82 -26.70 12.85
N TRP A 56 -0.94 -26.28 11.94
CA TRP A 56 0.37 -25.70 12.29
C TRP A 56 0.25 -24.45 13.17
N LEU A 57 -0.87 -23.73 13.10
CA LEU A 57 -1.15 -22.52 13.89
C LEU A 57 -1.26 -22.76 15.39
N SER A 58 -1.63 -23.97 15.81
CA SER A 58 -1.71 -24.33 17.23
C SER A 58 -0.39 -24.15 18.00
N HIS A 59 0.73 -24.10 17.27
CA HIS A 59 2.07 -23.97 17.80
C HIS A 59 2.65 -22.55 17.72
N HIS A 60 1.89 -21.57 17.22
CA HIS A 60 2.35 -20.19 17.03
C HIS A 60 1.51 -19.17 17.83
N PRO A 61 2.10 -18.05 18.27
CA PRO A 61 1.34 -16.97 18.90
C PRO A 61 0.41 -16.30 17.88
N ILE A 62 -0.77 -15.89 18.37
CA ILE A 62 -1.81 -15.24 17.56
C ILE A 62 -1.86 -13.76 17.92
N TRP A 63 -1.60 -12.94 16.91
CA TRP A 63 -1.60 -11.49 17.02
C TRP A 63 -2.94 -10.94 16.57
N ILE A 64 -3.51 -10.07 17.38
CA ILE A 64 -4.73 -9.33 17.07
C ILE A 64 -4.31 -7.93 16.65
N VAL A 65 -4.75 -7.52 15.47
CA VAL A 65 -4.34 -6.26 14.86
C VAL A 65 -5.58 -5.44 14.52
N ALA A 66 -5.57 -4.13 14.81
CA ALA A 66 -6.71 -3.25 14.50
C ALA A 66 -6.79 -2.93 13.01
N ARG A 67 -8.00 -2.88 12.46
CA ARG A 67 -8.22 -2.50 11.05
C ARG A 67 -8.14 -0.99 10.80
N SER A 68 -8.42 -0.18 11.82
CA SER A 68 -8.36 1.28 11.70
C SER A 68 -7.59 1.89 12.86
N PRO A 69 -6.69 2.85 12.59
CA PRO A 69 -5.95 3.54 13.65
C PRO A 69 -6.84 4.40 14.55
N ALA A 70 -8.03 4.81 14.07
CA ALA A 70 -9.03 5.49 14.87
C ALA A 70 -9.44 4.68 16.12
N MET A 71 -9.44 3.34 16.02
CA MET A 71 -9.77 2.43 17.12
C MET A 71 -8.76 2.52 18.27
N LEU A 72 -7.51 2.87 17.96
CA LEU A 72 -6.41 2.88 18.92
C LEU A 72 -6.08 4.31 19.40
N TRP A 73 -6.72 5.32 18.81
CA TRP A 73 -6.42 6.72 19.04
C TRP A 73 -7.01 7.29 20.35
N GLN A 74 -8.07 6.69 20.90
CA GLN A 74 -8.69 7.14 22.16
C GLN A 74 -8.43 6.15 23.30
N PRO A 75 -7.38 6.36 24.14
CA PRO A 75 -6.97 5.41 25.18
C PRO A 75 -8.07 5.04 26.16
N GLN A 76 -8.97 5.98 26.46
CA GLN A 76 -10.08 5.79 27.40
C GLN A 76 -11.11 4.77 26.89
N ARG A 77 -11.18 4.53 25.57
CA ARG A 77 -12.09 3.58 24.94
C ARG A 77 -11.49 2.20 24.73
N ILE A 78 -10.16 2.05 24.82
CA ILE A 78 -9.46 0.77 24.64
C ILE A 78 -9.97 -0.26 25.67
N THR A 79 -10.14 0.12 26.94
CA THR A 79 -10.64 -0.80 27.97
C THR A 79 -12.04 -1.33 27.68
N GLN A 80 -12.94 -0.46 27.20
CA GLN A 80 -14.31 -0.86 26.82
C GLN A 80 -14.30 -1.75 25.58
N PHE A 81 -13.47 -1.42 24.61
CA PHE A 81 -13.26 -2.21 23.41
C PHE A 81 -12.78 -3.63 23.73
N VAL A 82 -11.79 -3.77 24.62
CA VAL A 82 -11.24 -5.07 25.04
C VAL A 82 -12.29 -5.94 25.71
N SER A 83 -13.13 -5.35 26.58
CA SER A 83 -14.25 -6.09 27.17
C SER A 83 -15.20 -6.62 26.09
N ASN A 84 -15.58 -5.78 25.12
CA ASN A 84 -16.49 -6.17 24.04
C ASN A 84 -15.93 -7.31 23.16
N VAL A 85 -14.61 -7.30 22.91
CA VAL A 85 -13.92 -8.34 22.13
C VAL A 85 -13.88 -9.66 22.88
N ILE A 86 -13.59 -9.63 24.20
CA ILE A 86 -13.58 -10.84 25.04
C ILE A 86 -14.99 -11.42 25.18
N ASP A 87 -16.00 -10.56 25.35
CA ASP A 87 -17.39 -10.99 25.56
C ASP A 87 -18.05 -11.56 24.29
N ASN A 88 -17.63 -11.13 23.09
CA ASN A 88 -18.19 -11.60 21.83
C ASN A 88 -17.18 -11.59 20.66
N PRO A 89 -16.14 -12.44 20.69
CA PRO A 89 -15.01 -12.36 19.77
C PRO A 89 -15.40 -12.51 18.30
N ALA A 90 -16.39 -13.37 18.00
CA ALA A 90 -16.90 -13.62 16.65
C ALA A 90 -17.61 -12.41 16.02
N ARG A 91 -17.88 -11.34 16.80
CA ARG A 91 -18.47 -10.09 16.30
C ARG A 91 -17.41 -9.03 15.94
N TRP A 92 -16.17 -9.21 16.39
CA TRP A 92 -15.12 -8.21 16.28
C TRP A 92 -13.90 -8.68 15.51
N ILE A 93 -13.56 -9.95 15.63
CA ILE A 93 -12.35 -10.53 15.05
C ILE A 93 -12.71 -11.30 13.80
N GLY A 94 -12.08 -10.91 12.71
CA GLY A 94 -12.06 -11.63 11.46
C GLY A 94 -10.74 -12.33 11.31
N ILE A 95 -10.79 -13.40 10.54
CA ILE A 95 -9.62 -13.99 9.96
C ILE A 95 -9.61 -13.50 8.52
N ALA A 96 -8.87 -12.43 8.23
CA ALA A 96 -8.84 -11.88 6.87
C ALA A 96 -8.34 -12.93 5.89
N PRO A 97 -8.92 -13.01 4.68
CA PRO A 97 -8.21 -12.76 3.45
C PRO A 97 -8.29 -11.30 3.06
N GLU A 98 -9.35 -10.61 3.47
CA GLU A 98 -9.85 -9.47 2.69
C GLU A 98 -10.61 -8.50 3.61
N PRO A 99 -10.11 -7.27 3.77
CA PRO A 99 -10.87 -6.16 4.33
C PRO A 99 -11.53 -5.29 3.24
N ALA A 100 -12.87 -5.22 3.19
CA ALA A 100 -13.56 -4.28 2.29
C ALA A 100 -13.23 -2.79 2.56
N ASP A 101 -13.26 -1.97 1.51
CA ASP A 101 -13.02 -0.53 1.62
C ASP A 101 -14.24 0.19 2.23
N VAL A 102 -14.16 0.58 3.50
CA VAL A 102 -15.08 1.57 4.08
C VAL A 102 -14.24 2.66 4.73
N LEU A 103 -13.98 3.73 3.98
CA LEU A 103 -13.42 4.96 4.54
C LEU A 103 -14.53 5.72 5.31
N PRO A 104 -14.20 6.37 6.44
CA PRO A 104 -15.13 7.27 7.13
C PRO A 104 -15.70 8.37 6.22
N GLU A 105 -16.92 8.85 6.48
CA GLU A 105 -17.46 10.01 5.77
C GLU A 105 -16.57 11.25 6.00
N GLY A 106 -16.13 11.92 4.93
CA GLY A 106 -15.20 13.05 5.01
C GLY A 106 -13.72 12.67 5.13
N ALA A 107 -13.38 11.38 5.16
CA ALA A 107 -11.99 10.91 5.10
C ALA A 107 -11.21 11.42 3.89
N SER A 108 -11.89 11.70 2.78
CA SER A 108 -11.30 12.33 1.59
C SER A 108 -10.66 13.68 1.89
N ASP A 109 -11.06 14.38 2.96
CA ASP A 109 -10.58 15.72 3.27
C ASP A 109 -9.22 15.71 4.00
N PHE A 110 -8.78 14.54 4.47
CA PHE A 110 -7.52 14.34 5.18
C PHE A 110 -6.58 13.43 4.38
N PRO A 111 -5.56 13.98 3.70
CA PRO A 111 -4.54 13.12 3.10
C PRO A 111 -3.74 12.45 4.23
N TYR A 112 -3.77 11.13 4.28
CA TYR A 112 -2.97 10.33 5.22
C TYR A 112 -1.53 10.09 4.73
N PHE A 113 -1.07 10.83 3.70
CA PHE A 113 0.25 10.64 3.06
C PHE A 113 1.44 11.08 3.91
N THR A 114 1.19 11.73 5.05
CA THR A 114 2.22 12.05 6.04
C THR A 114 1.79 11.69 7.44
N TRP A 115 2.73 11.62 8.38
CA TRP A 115 2.42 11.37 9.78
C TRP A 115 1.37 12.32 10.33
N ARG A 116 1.52 13.63 10.11
CA ARG A 116 0.53 14.61 10.56
C ARG A 116 -0.82 14.42 9.87
N GLY A 117 -0.83 14.01 8.61
CA GLY A 117 -2.03 13.61 7.88
C GLY A 117 -2.72 12.40 8.49
N TYR A 118 -1.94 11.36 8.77
CA TYR A 118 -2.37 10.13 9.42
C TYR A 118 -2.94 10.40 10.83
N CYS A 119 -2.28 11.23 11.64
CA CYS A 119 -2.79 11.63 12.96
C CYS A 119 -4.14 12.33 12.83
N ARG A 120 -4.29 13.28 11.90
CA ARG A 120 -5.58 13.96 11.66
C ARG A 120 -6.66 12.98 11.20
N PHE A 121 -6.32 12.03 10.32
CA PHE A 121 -7.22 10.99 9.87
C PHE A 121 -7.68 10.10 11.03
N ALA A 122 -6.75 9.66 11.89
CA ALA A 122 -7.04 8.86 13.07
C ALA A 122 -7.87 9.64 14.11
N GLU A 123 -7.56 10.92 14.34
CA GLU A 123 -8.33 11.84 15.19
C GLU A 123 -9.77 12.00 14.70
N HIS A 124 -9.94 12.29 13.41
CA HIS A 124 -11.25 12.45 12.77
C HIS A 124 -12.07 11.17 12.90
N GLY A 125 -11.52 10.03 12.48
CA GLY A 125 -12.18 8.75 12.61
C GLY A 125 -12.57 8.46 14.05
N ALA A 126 -11.69 8.70 15.02
CA ALA A 126 -11.99 8.45 16.43
C ALA A 126 -13.09 9.37 17.00
N SER A 127 -13.31 10.54 16.40
CA SER A 127 -14.41 11.45 16.78
C SER A 127 -15.78 10.94 16.32
N GLU A 128 -15.82 10.02 15.35
CA GLU A 128 -17.04 9.40 14.88
C GLU A 128 -17.52 8.29 15.83
N GLU A 129 -18.83 8.22 16.06
CA GLU A 129 -19.45 7.22 16.93
C GLU A 129 -19.26 5.78 16.39
N GLN A 130 -19.02 5.64 15.08
CA GLN A 130 -18.86 4.36 14.38
C GLN A 130 -17.46 3.75 14.48
N ALA A 131 -16.43 4.48 14.93
CA ALA A 131 -15.05 3.97 15.00
C ALA A 131 -14.88 2.75 15.92
N PHE A 132 -15.82 2.52 16.83
CA PHE A 132 -15.87 1.36 17.72
C PHE A 132 -17.15 0.55 17.52
N SER A 133 -17.81 0.63 16.36
CA SER A 133 -18.90 -0.27 16.05
C SER A 133 -18.32 -1.62 15.60
N PRO A 134 -18.89 -2.75 16.05
CA PRO A 134 -18.58 -4.02 15.41
C PRO A 134 -18.98 -3.89 13.94
N HIS A 135 -17.99 -4.00 13.05
CA HIS A 135 -18.22 -3.96 11.61
C HIS A 135 -19.20 -5.09 11.21
N ASP A 136 -19.90 -4.93 10.08
CA ASP A 136 -20.86 -5.95 9.61
C ASP A 136 -20.18 -7.32 9.50
N ARG A 137 -20.89 -8.44 9.65
CA ARG A 137 -20.26 -9.78 9.73
C ARG A 137 -19.39 -10.17 8.52
N GLU A 138 -19.35 -9.36 7.47
CA GLU A 138 -18.48 -9.49 6.31
C GLU A 138 -17.18 -8.67 6.47
N ASN A 139 -17.21 -7.60 7.26
CA ASN A 139 -16.11 -6.72 7.61
C ASN A 139 -15.76 -6.87 9.09
N HIS A 140 -14.54 -7.24 9.45
CA HIS A 140 -14.17 -7.35 10.87
C HIS A 140 -13.37 -6.14 11.34
N ALA A 141 -13.47 -5.80 12.63
CA ALA A 141 -12.77 -4.66 13.25
C ALA A 141 -11.32 -4.98 13.60
N LEU A 142 -11.06 -6.26 13.89
CA LEU A 142 -9.79 -6.82 14.27
C LEU A 142 -9.44 -7.97 13.33
N LEU A 143 -8.16 -8.15 13.07
CA LEU A 143 -7.65 -9.26 12.28
C LEU A 143 -6.74 -10.14 13.13
N ALA A 144 -6.96 -11.46 13.08
CA ALA A 144 -6.06 -12.45 13.67
C ALA A 144 -4.96 -12.82 12.67
N VAL A 145 -3.70 -12.67 13.09
CA VAL A 145 -2.51 -12.99 12.29
C VAL A 145 -1.62 -13.92 13.12
N ALA A 146 -1.27 -15.08 12.58
CA ALA A 146 -0.33 -15.98 13.25
C ALA A 146 1.10 -15.68 12.83
N HIS A 147 1.98 -15.33 13.78
CA HIS A 147 3.36 -15.00 13.46
C HIS A 147 4.33 -15.22 14.61
N SER A 148 5.25 -16.17 14.45
CA SER A 148 6.24 -16.54 15.48
C SER A 148 7.30 -15.47 15.76
N ARG A 149 7.62 -14.59 14.80
CA ARG A 149 8.70 -13.59 14.93
C ARG A 149 8.25 -12.16 15.23
N VAL A 150 6.94 -11.90 15.38
CA VAL A 150 6.47 -10.54 15.75
C VAL A 150 6.96 -10.20 17.16
N SER A 151 7.12 -11.20 18.05
CA SER A 151 7.68 -11.00 19.40
C SER A 151 9.15 -10.56 19.45
N GLU A 152 9.97 -10.91 18.45
CA GLU A 152 11.41 -10.62 18.41
C GLU A 152 11.71 -9.17 17.95
N THR A 153 10.73 -8.50 17.34
CA THR A 153 10.86 -7.15 16.76
C THR A 153 10.10 -6.06 17.51
N LEU A 154 9.31 -6.42 18.53
CA LEU A 154 8.37 -5.54 19.23
C LEU A 154 8.83 -5.08 20.61
N HIS A 155 10.13 -5.10 20.89
CA HIS A 155 10.66 -4.86 22.25
C HIS A 155 10.26 -3.51 22.88
N ASP A 156 9.78 -2.54 22.08
CA ASP A 156 9.41 -1.18 22.53
C ASP A 156 7.93 -0.80 22.31
N CYS A 157 7.03 -1.76 22.04
CA CYS A 157 5.60 -1.51 21.86
C CYS A 157 4.77 -1.90 23.10
N PRO A 158 3.75 -1.12 23.49
CA PRO A 158 2.79 -1.54 24.50
C PRO A 158 1.94 -2.68 23.95
N ILE A 159 2.13 -3.87 24.52
CA ILE A 159 1.38 -5.08 24.20
C ILE A 159 0.26 -5.25 25.23
N LEU A 160 -0.92 -5.59 24.72
CA LEU A 160 -2.09 -5.94 25.49
C LEU A 160 -2.30 -7.46 25.45
N GLU A 161 -2.28 -8.12 26.60
CA GLU A 161 -2.61 -9.54 26.69
C GLU A 161 -4.14 -9.74 26.67
N LEU A 162 -4.63 -10.63 25.81
CA LEU A 162 -6.05 -10.93 25.59
C LEU A 162 -6.37 -12.39 25.96
N PRO A 163 -6.37 -12.73 27.27
CA PRO A 163 -6.63 -14.10 27.72
C PRO A 163 -8.05 -14.56 27.37
N GLY A 164 -8.23 -15.84 27.09
CA GLY A 164 -9.50 -16.46 26.71
C GLY A 164 -9.84 -16.41 25.22
N LEU A 165 -9.02 -15.74 24.40
CA LEU A 165 -9.29 -15.52 22.98
C LEU A 165 -8.73 -16.61 22.05
N ALA A 166 -7.62 -17.23 22.43
CA ALA A 166 -7.02 -18.39 21.77
C ALA A 166 -6.66 -19.46 22.81
N PRO A 167 -6.46 -20.72 22.39
CA PRO A 167 -5.99 -21.78 23.28
C PRO A 167 -4.70 -21.37 24.01
N ASP A 168 -4.64 -21.69 25.31
CA ASP A 168 -3.51 -21.42 26.21
C ASP A 168 -3.22 -19.93 26.49
N ASP A 169 -4.20 -19.03 26.30
CA ASP A 169 -4.11 -17.60 26.59
C ASP A 169 -2.98 -16.86 25.82
N ARG A 170 -2.63 -17.36 24.63
CA ARG A 170 -1.52 -16.84 23.79
C ARG A 170 -1.91 -15.75 22.79
N SER A 171 -3.02 -15.05 23.03
CA SER A 171 -3.45 -13.94 22.18
C SER A 171 -2.95 -12.61 22.71
N THR A 172 -2.28 -11.85 21.85
CA THR A 172 -1.80 -10.50 22.16
C THR A 172 -2.23 -9.51 21.11
N MET A 173 -2.54 -8.29 21.53
CA MET A 173 -2.79 -7.17 20.64
C MET A 173 -1.68 -6.14 20.79
N ASP A 174 -1.12 -5.72 19.66
CA ASP A 174 -0.18 -4.61 19.62
C ASP A 174 -0.95 -3.31 19.31
N LEU A 175 -0.85 -2.31 20.20
CA LEU A 175 -1.59 -1.05 20.08
C LEU A 175 -0.97 -0.05 19.09
N LYS A 176 0.15 -0.41 18.46
CA LYS A 176 0.78 0.33 17.37
C LYS A 176 0.71 -0.42 16.04
N MET A 177 0.31 -1.69 16.06
CA MET A 177 0.08 -2.48 14.87
C MET A 177 -1.36 -2.27 14.40
N TYR A 178 -1.50 -1.80 13.17
CA TYR A 178 -2.77 -1.77 12.46
C TYR A 178 -2.57 -2.38 11.10
N VAL A 179 -3.57 -3.11 10.60
CA VAL A 179 -3.60 -3.58 9.23
C VAL A 179 -4.30 -2.47 8.45
N HIS A 180 -3.55 -1.80 7.57
CA HIS A 180 -4.19 -1.06 6.48
C HIS A 180 -5.15 -2.03 5.77
N PRO A 181 -6.31 -1.63 5.25
CA PRO A 181 -7.03 -2.51 4.33
C PRO A 181 -6.09 -2.85 3.15
N LEU A 182 -5.39 -3.99 3.26
CA LEU A 182 -4.40 -4.49 2.31
C LEU A 182 -5.09 -5.04 1.06
N ASP A 183 -6.43 -5.14 1.11
CA ASP A 183 -7.27 -5.61 0.00
C ASP A 183 -7.07 -4.79 -1.27
N GLY A 184 -6.82 -3.48 -1.13
CA GLY A 184 -6.56 -2.60 -2.27
C GLY A 184 -5.24 -2.90 -2.99
N TYR A 185 -4.13 -3.00 -2.24
CA TYR A 185 -2.78 -2.90 -2.81
C TYR A 185 -2.50 -3.94 -3.91
N TYR A 186 -2.99 -5.16 -3.76
CA TYR A 186 -2.81 -6.24 -4.76
C TYR A 186 -4.01 -6.47 -5.68
N LYS A 187 -5.12 -5.74 -5.51
CA LYS A 187 -6.36 -5.95 -6.26
C LYS A 187 -6.92 -4.73 -6.98
N HIS A 188 -6.20 -3.62 -7.01
CA HIS A 188 -6.66 -2.44 -7.73
C HIS A 188 -6.82 -2.73 -9.22
N GLN A 189 -8.04 -2.57 -9.73
CA GLN A 189 -8.32 -2.64 -11.18
C GLN A 189 -7.77 -1.42 -11.93
N ARG A 190 -7.35 -0.36 -11.22
CA ARG A 190 -6.74 0.86 -11.75
C ARG A 190 -7.48 1.41 -12.97
N ASP A 191 -8.76 1.74 -12.80
CA ASP A 191 -9.60 2.35 -13.85
C ASP A 191 -8.98 3.62 -14.46
N ASP A 192 -8.25 4.37 -13.62
CA ASP A 192 -7.43 5.52 -13.99
C ASP A 192 -6.35 5.16 -15.03
N VAL A 193 -5.69 4.02 -14.86
CA VAL A 193 -4.69 3.49 -15.81
C VAL A 193 -5.35 2.80 -17.00
N LEU A 194 -6.44 2.06 -16.81
CA LEU A 194 -7.20 1.42 -17.89
C LEU A 194 -7.67 2.43 -18.95
N ALA A 195 -7.98 3.67 -18.52
CA ALA A 195 -8.35 4.76 -19.41
C ALA A 195 -7.20 5.26 -20.30
N GLU A 196 -5.94 5.00 -19.92
CA GLU A 196 -4.73 5.41 -20.63
C GLU A 196 -4.23 4.36 -21.63
N LEU A 197 -4.77 3.13 -21.59
CA LEU A 197 -4.36 2.02 -22.45
C LEU A 197 -4.77 2.23 -23.92
N PRO A 198 -3.89 1.91 -24.89
CA PRO A 198 -4.24 1.93 -26.32
C PRO A 198 -5.32 0.93 -26.67
N GLN A 199 -6.28 1.33 -27.53
CA GLN A 199 -7.40 0.46 -27.94
C GLN A 199 -6.96 -0.73 -28.81
N SER A 200 -5.85 -0.59 -29.55
CA SER A 200 -5.37 -1.58 -30.52
C SER A 200 -4.25 -2.49 -29.99
N MET A 201 -3.99 -2.50 -28.68
CA MET A 201 -2.96 -3.37 -28.10
C MET A 201 -3.40 -4.85 -28.14
N GLU A 202 -2.47 -5.75 -28.42
CA GLU A 202 -2.71 -7.19 -28.43
C GLU A 202 -2.00 -7.91 -27.28
N SER A 203 -0.97 -7.28 -26.71
CA SER A 203 -0.11 -7.84 -25.67
C SER A 203 0.30 -6.79 -24.62
N LEU A 204 0.11 -7.13 -23.35
CA LEU A 204 0.49 -6.32 -22.20
C LEU A 204 1.33 -7.12 -21.20
N LEU A 205 2.41 -6.50 -20.72
CA LEU A 205 3.20 -6.97 -19.58
C LEU A 205 2.91 -6.11 -18.36
N ASP A 206 2.42 -6.71 -17.29
CA ASP A 206 2.17 -6.05 -16.01
C ASP A 206 3.26 -6.44 -15.00
N ILE A 207 4.19 -5.52 -14.75
CA ILE A 207 5.27 -5.74 -13.79
C ILE A 207 4.76 -5.28 -12.42
N GLY A 208 4.88 -6.15 -11.41
CA GLY A 208 4.23 -5.98 -10.11
C GLY A 208 2.74 -6.28 -10.18
N CYS A 209 2.35 -7.39 -10.83
CA CYS A 209 0.95 -7.66 -11.15
C CYS A 209 0.05 -7.99 -9.95
N GLY A 210 0.63 -8.18 -8.75
CA GLY A 210 -0.12 -8.50 -7.54
C GLY A 210 -0.99 -9.73 -7.70
N PHE A 211 -2.26 -9.66 -7.33
CA PHE A 211 -3.22 -10.76 -7.51
C PHE A 211 -3.82 -10.83 -8.93
N GLY A 212 -3.31 -10.01 -9.87
CA GLY A 212 -3.72 -10.02 -11.27
C GLY A 212 -5.01 -9.25 -11.57
N ALA A 213 -5.55 -8.48 -10.61
CA ALA A 213 -6.83 -7.78 -10.80
C ALA A 213 -6.81 -6.75 -11.94
N PHE A 214 -5.73 -5.97 -12.06
CA PHE A 214 -5.54 -5.03 -13.18
C PHE A 214 -5.49 -5.79 -14.50
N GLY A 215 -4.63 -6.81 -14.61
CA GLY A 215 -4.53 -7.63 -15.81
C GLY A 215 -5.85 -8.34 -16.18
N GLN A 216 -6.63 -8.80 -15.21
CA GLN A 216 -7.97 -9.33 -15.44
C GLN A 216 -8.91 -8.26 -16.01
N ALA A 217 -8.92 -7.05 -15.45
CA ALA A 217 -9.72 -5.94 -15.96
C ALA A 217 -9.30 -5.53 -17.38
N VAL A 218 -7.99 -5.57 -17.69
CA VAL A 218 -7.47 -5.40 -19.05
C VAL A 218 -8.08 -6.44 -20.00
N LYS A 219 -8.06 -7.73 -19.66
CA LYS A 219 -8.62 -8.81 -20.50
C LYS A 219 -10.13 -8.69 -20.69
N GLN A 220 -10.85 -8.14 -19.71
CA GLN A 220 -12.29 -7.91 -19.81
C GLN A 220 -12.61 -6.74 -20.75
N ARG A 221 -11.80 -5.68 -20.72
CA ARG A 221 -12.02 -4.46 -21.52
C ARG A 221 -11.43 -4.55 -22.93
N PHE A 222 -10.34 -5.29 -23.10
CA PHE A 222 -9.55 -5.38 -24.32
C PHE A 222 -9.33 -6.83 -24.73
N ARG A 223 -9.28 -7.12 -26.03
CA ARG A 223 -8.85 -8.44 -26.54
C ARG A 223 -7.33 -8.54 -26.53
N CYS A 224 -6.75 -8.55 -25.33
CA CYS A 224 -5.32 -8.46 -25.09
C CYS A 224 -4.83 -9.68 -24.30
N ARG A 225 -3.67 -10.22 -24.67
CA ARG A 225 -2.93 -11.20 -23.88
C ARG A 225 -2.16 -10.47 -22.77
N VAL A 226 -2.30 -10.92 -21.53
CA VAL A 226 -1.66 -10.31 -20.36
C VAL A 226 -0.69 -11.27 -19.70
N VAL A 227 0.57 -10.85 -19.59
CA VAL A 227 1.62 -11.53 -18.84
C VAL A 227 1.96 -10.71 -17.61
N GLY A 228 2.03 -11.34 -16.44
CA GLY A 228 2.42 -10.70 -15.18
C GLY A 228 3.84 -11.07 -14.73
N VAL A 229 4.53 -10.16 -14.03
CA VAL A 229 5.72 -10.46 -13.23
C VAL A 229 5.43 -10.07 -11.79
N GLU A 230 5.64 -10.98 -10.84
CA GLU A 230 5.35 -10.73 -9.42
C GLU A 230 6.41 -11.37 -8.52
N LEU A 231 6.91 -10.61 -7.54
CA LEU A 231 7.95 -11.06 -6.63
C LEU A 231 7.38 -11.94 -5.51
N ASN A 232 6.14 -11.72 -5.08
CA ASN A 232 5.51 -12.52 -4.03
C ASN A 232 4.90 -13.82 -4.60
N PRO A 233 5.35 -15.01 -4.15
CA PRO A 233 4.89 -16.30 -4.70
C PRO A 233 3.39 -16.56 -4.48
N ILE A 234 2.82 -16.10 -3.35
CA ILE A 234 1.39 -16.27 -3.08
C ILE A 234 0.58 -15.40 -4.03
N ALA A 235 1.00 -14.15 -4.25
CA ALA A 235 0.34 -13.24 -5.17
C ALA A 235 0.42 -13.75 -6.62
N ALA A 236 1.59 -14.21 -7.03
CA ALA A 236 1.83 -14.82 -8.34
C ALA A 236 0.89 -16.02 -8.58
N ALA A 237 0.79 -16.95 -7.63
CA ALA A 237 -0.08 -18.12 -7.72
C ALA A 237 -1.58 -17.77 -7.80
N ILE A 238 -2.01 -16.65 -7.20
CA ILE A 238 -3.37 -16.13 -7.34
C ILE A 238 -3.56 -15.52 -8.74
N ALA A 239 -2.60 -14.71 -9.20
CA ALA A 239 -2.65 -14.06 -10.52
C ALA A 239 -2.67 -15.08 -11.67
N GLU A 240 -2.01 -16.24 -11.53
CA GLU A 240 -2.05 -17.33 -12.53
C GLU A 240 -3.46 -17.83 -12.85
N GLN A 241 -4.42 -17.63 -11.94
CA GLN A 241 -5.81 -18.04 -12.15
C GLN A 241 -6.56 -17.12 -13.12
N SER A 242 -6.04 -15.92 -13.40
CA SER A 242 -6.72 -14.91 -14.21
C SER A 242 -5.89 -14.40 -15.42
N LEU A 243 -4.56 -14.38 -15.31
CA LEU A 243 -3.65 -13.92 -16.35
C LEU A 243 -3.28 -15.05 -17.34
N ASP A 244 -2.73 -14.70 -18.51
CA ASP A 244 -2.35 -15.71 -19.51
C ASP A 244 -1.02 -16.42 -19.18
N ARG A 245 -0.17 -15.74 -18.41
CA ARG A 245 1.09 -16.25 -17.85
C ARG A 245 1.49 -15.34 -16.68
N VAL A 246 2.07 -15.91 -15.64
CA VAL A 246 2.75 -15.17 -14.58
C VAL A 246 4.18 -15.68 -14.49
N ILE A 247 5.13 -14.76 -14.26
CA ILE A 247 6.52 -15.09 -13.97
C ILE A 247 6.79 -14.66 -12.54
N GLU A 248 7.01 -15.64 -11.67
CA GLU A 248 7.39 -15.41 -10.28
C GLU A 248 8.88 -15.00 -10.22
N GLY A 249 9.17 -13.83 -9.65
CA GLY A 249 10.54 -13.37 -9.44
C GLY A 249 10.71 -11.85 -9.43
N ASP A 250 11.95 -11.43 -9.18
CA ASP A 250 12.36 -10.03 -9.38
C ASP A 250 12.45 -9.74 -10.87
N VAL A 251 11.82 -8.66 -11.32
CA VAL A 251 11.85 -8.22 -12.72
C VAL A 251 13.26 -7.97 -13.24
N LEU A 252 14.21 -7.58 -12.38
CA LEU A 252 15.61 -7.37 -12.76
C LEU A 252 16.36 -8.68 -13.04
N ASP A 253 15.95 -9.78 -12.40
CA ASP A 253 16.58 -11.09 -12.50
C ASP A 253 15.83 -12.05 -13.44
N THR A 254 14.64 -11.66 -13.89
CA THR A 254 13.73 -12.50 -14.65
C THR A 254 13.89 -12.30 -16.16
N ASP A 255 14.03 -13.40 -16.91
CA ASP A 255 13.95 -13.35 -18.37
C ASP A 255 12.49 -13.38 -18.83
N ILE A 256 12.02 -12.22 -19.30
CA ILE A 256 10.67 -12.06 -19.87
C ILE A 256 10.54 -12.88 -21.17
N GLY A 257 11.61 -12.97 -21.97
CA GLY A 257 11.70 -13.78 -23.18
C GLY A 257 10.88 -13.32 -24.40
N GLU A 258 10.18 -12.17 -24.30
CA GLU A 258 9.33 -11.63 -25.36
C GLU A 258 9.11 -10.11 -25.19
N SER A 259 8.52 -9.46 -26.21
CA SER A 259 8.28 -8.00 -26.20
C SER A 259 6.80 -7.67 -26.40
N PHE A 260 6.33 -6.61 -25.73
CA PHE A 260 4.90 -6.29 -25.60
C PHE A 260 4.52 -4.97 -26.28
N ASP A 261 3.25 -4.82 -26.63
CA ASP A 261 2.70 -3.54 -27.10
C ASP A 261 2.64 -2.52 -25.96
N VAL A 262 2.35 -3.01 -24.75
CA VAL A 262 2.27 -2.18 -23.54
C VAL A 262 3.01 -2.86 -22.39
N ILE A 263 3.76 -2.05 -21.63
CA ILE A 263 4.29 -2.44 -20.32
C ILE A 263 3.67 -1.53 -19.27
N THR A 264 3.20 -2.09 -18.16
CA THR A 264 2.73 -1.33 -16.99
C THR A 264 3.66 -1.48 -15.80
N LEU A 265 3.89 -0.36 -15.11
CA LEU A 265 4.58 -0.25 -13.82
C LEU A 265 3.67 0.52 -12.86
N ASN A 266 2.67 -0.15 -12.30
CA ASN A 266 1.68 0.47 -11.42
C ASN A 266 2.20 0.50 -9.99
N ASP A 267 2.71 1.66 -9.54
CA ASP A 267 3.24 1.85 -8.18
C ASP A 267 4.37 0.86 -7.84
N VAL A 268 5.28 0.67 -8.81
CA VAL A 268 6.42 -0.25 -8.71
C VAL A 268 7.75 0.48 -8.61
N LEU A 269 7.93 1.56 -9.37
CA LEU A 269 9.25 2.14 -9.62
C LEU A 269 9.89 2.70 -8.34
N GLU A 270 9.08 3.14 -7.39
CA GLU A 270 9.45 3.62 -6.06
C GLU A 270 9.99 2.52 -5.13
N HIS A 271 9.69 1.26 -5.42
CA HIS A 271 10.17 0.08 -4.70
C HIS A 271 11.44 -0.54 -5.31
N VAL A 272 11.83 -0.11 -6.51
CA VAL A 272 12.99 -0.67 -7.23
C VAL A 272 14.25 0.12 -6.91
N GLU A 273 15.25 -0.55 -6.32
CA GLU A 273 16.50 0.09 -5.93
C GLU A 273 17.24 0.68 -7.16
N ASP A 274 17.32 -0.05 -8.26
CA ASP A 274 17.95 0.41 -9.52
C ASP A 274 16.90 0.66 -10.62
N SER A 275 16.10 1.72 -10.45
CA SER A 275 15.09 2.14 -11.43
C SER A 275 15.68 2.42 -12.83
N ASP A 276 16.92 2.89 -12.88
CA ASP A 276 17.66 3.16 -14.11
C ASP A 276 17.93 1.85 -14.90
N LEU A 277 18.42 0.81 -14.22
CA LEU A 277 18.64 -0.50 -14.82
C LEU A 277 17.34 -1.11 -15.35
N LEU A 278 16.27 -1.08 -14.54
CA LEU A 278 14.96 -1.58 -14.96
C LEU A 278 14.48 -0.89 -16.24
N LEU A 279 14.48 0.45 -16.26
CA LEU A 279 14.00 1.21 -17.42
C LEU A 279 14.82 0.91 -18.68
N ARG A 280 16.16 0.80 -18.59
CA ARG A 280 17.00 0.42 -19.73
C ARG A 280 16.72 -1.00 -20.21
N ALA A 281 16.57 -1.95 -19.30
CA ALA A 281 16.27 -3.33 -19.66
C ALA A 281 14.95 -3.44 -20.44
N LEU A 282 13.91 -2.71 -19.99
CA LEU A 282 12.61 -2.69 -20.65
C LEU A 282 12.66 -2.10 -22.06
N VAL A 283 13.44 -1.03 -22.31
CA VAL A 283 13.63 -0.48 -23.67
C VAL A 283 14.24 -1.51 -24.61
N HIS A 284 15.22 -2.28 -24.14
CA HIS A 284 15.99 -3.17 -25.01
C HIS A 284 15.33 -4.54 -25.25
N ARG A 285 14.55 -5.04 -24.28
CA ARG A 285 14.08 -6.43 -24.30
C ARG A 285 12.60 -6.61 -23.99
N GLY A 286 11.96 -5.63 -23.36
CA GLY A 286 10.57 -5.76 -22.91
C GLY A 286 9.54 -5.17 -23.87
N ILE A 287 9.90 -4.18 -24.68
CA ILE A 287 8.93 -3.36 -25.44
C ILE A 287 9.12 -3.47 -26.96
N LYS A 288 8.01 -3.49 -27.70
CA LYS A 288 8.03 -3.36 -29.16
C LYS A 288 8.39 -1.92 -29.58
N PRO A 289 8.89 -1.70 -30.82
CA PRO A 289 9.29 -0.36 -31.30
C PRO A 289 8.22 0.73 -31.15
N ASP A 290 6.96 0.42 -31.45
CA ASP A 290 5.81 1.34 -31.31
C ASP A 290 5.06 1.19 -29.98
N GLY A 291 5.64 0.42 -29.06
CA GLY A 291 5.02 0.10 -27.78
C GLY A 291 4.98 1.29 -26.82
N ARG A 292 4.23 1.13 -25.74
CA ARG A 292 4.09 2.15 -24.69
C ARG A 292 4.45 1.60 -23.32
N LEU A 293 5.23 2.36 -22.58
CA LEU A 293 5.33 2.22 -21.12
C LEU A 293 4.27 3.11 -20.48
N ILE A 294 3.46 2.55 -19.59
CA ILE A 294 2.53 3.32 -18.76
C ILE A 294 2.90 3.03 -17.31
N LEU A 295 3.28 4.06 -16.56
CA LEU A 295 3.68 3.91 -15.16
C LEU A 295 2.88 4.86 -14.27
N SER A 296 2.62 4.44 -13.04
CA SER A 296 2.20 5.35 -11.97
C SER A 296 3.28 5.45 -10.91
N VAL A 297 3.51 6.67 -10.43
CA VAL A 297 4.44 6.93 -9.32
C VAL A 297 3.88 7.96 -8.35
N PRO A 298 4.15 7.81 -7.04
CA PRO A 298 3.83 8.81 -6.04
C PRO A 298 4.69 10.07 -6.24
N ASN A 299 4.13 11.23 -5.89
CA ASN A 299 4.81 12.51 -6.00
C ASN A 299 5.32 13.00 -4.64
N ILE A 300 6.63 12.98 -4.43
CA ILE A 300 7.25 13.51 -3.21
C ILE A 300 7.12 15.03 -3.10
N GLY A 301 6.82 15.71 -4.21
CA GLY A 301 6.54 17.14 -4.24
C GLY A 301 5.13 17.51 -3.79
N HIS A 302 4.29 16.56 -3.37
CA HIS A 302 2.94 16.85 -2.89
C HIS A 302 2.96 17.77 -1.67
N TRP A 303 1.97 18.68 -1.57
CA TRP A 303 1.94 19.74 -0.57
C TRP A 303 2.11 19.23 0.87
N SER A 304 1.54 18.08 1.20
CA SER A 304 1.57 17.55 2.56
C SER A 304 2.99 17.17 2.96
N ILE A 305 3.76 16.61 2.03
CA ILE A 305 5.17 16.28 2.25
C ILE A 305 5.98 17.57 2.40
N VAL A 306 5.75 18.56 1.54
CA VAL A 306 6.47 19.84 1.58
C VAL A 306 6.19 20.59 2.89
N ASP A 307 4.95 20.61 3.38
CA ASP A 307 4.58 21.22 4.67
C ASP A 307 5.34 20.56 5.84
N ASP A 308 5.46 19.23 5.81
CA ASP A 308 6.18 18.48 6.83
C ASP A 308 7.69 18.67 6.72
N LEU A 309 8.25 18.73 5.51
CA LEU A 309 9.66 19.06 5.29
C LEU A 309 10.01 20.47 5.80
N ILE A 310 9.15 21.47 5.57
CA ILE A 310 9.31 22.83 6.13
C ILE A 310 9.30 22.79 7.67
N ALA A 311 8.50 21.89 8.26
CA ALA A 311 8.47 21.64 9.70
C ALA A 311 9.66 20.78 10.20
N GLY A 312 10.60 20.38 9.33
CA GLY A 312 11.75 19.55 9.68
C GLY A 312 11.40 18.08 9.91
N ARG A 313 10.35 17.57 9.26
CA ARG A 313 9.81 16.22 9.45
C ARG A 313 10.03 15.36 8.22
N TRP A 314 10.38 14.09 8.45
CA TRP A 314 10.43 13.03 7.45
C TRP A 314 10.08 11.71 8.13
N ASP A 315 8.80 11.38 8.10
CA ASP A 315 8.25 10.25 8.85
C ASP A 315 7.71 9.22 7.87
N TYR A 316 8.31 8.03 7.89
CA TYR A 316 7.79 6.91 7.11
C TYR A 316 6.46 6.41 7.68
N LEU A 317 5.61 5.93 6.79
CA LEU A 317 4.31 5.37 7.09
C LEU A 317 4.20 3.95 6.52
N PRO A 318 3.32 3.11 7.05
CA PRO A 318 3.02 1.81 6.44
C PRO A 318 2.38 1.88 5.04
N ALA A 319 1.84 3.04 4.63
CA ALA A 319 1.20 3.24 3.33
C ALA A 319 1.27 4.73 2.89
N GLY A 320 1.04 4.99 1.60
CA GLY A 320 1.03 6.34 1.01
C GLY A 320 2.38 6.75 0.42
N VAL A 321 2.57 8.06 0.15
CA VAL A 321 3.76 8.58 -0.55
C VAL A 321 5.07 8.29 0.19
N LEU A 322 5.05 8.32 1.52
CA LEU A 322 6.19 7.97 2.39
C LEU A 322 6.10 6.53 2.92
N CYS A 323 5.59 5.59 2.11
CA CYS A 323 5.55 4.18 2.49
C CYS A 323 6.95 3.67 2.90
N THR A 324 7.03 2.83 3.93
CA THR A 324 8.29 2.25 4.43
C THR A 324 9.05 1.46 3.36
N ASP A 325 8.35 0.95 2.36
CA ASP A 325 8.95 0.16 1.28
C ASP A 325 9.40 1.02 0.09
N HIS A 326 9.14 2.33 0.10
CA HIS A 326 9.63 3.25 -0.93
C HIS A 326 11.11 3.57 -0.69
N VAL A 327 11.94 3.13 -1.63
CA VAL A 327 13.39 3.38 -1.66
C VAL A 327 13.77 4.47 -2.66
N ARG A 328 12.85 4.85 -3.55
CA ARG A 328 12.99 5.94 -4.52
C ARG A 328 11.80 6.90 -4.44
N PHE A 329 12.08 8.18 -4.68
CA PHE A 329 11.10 9.25 -4.58
C PHE A 329 11.18 10.17 -5.79
N PHE A 330 10.02 10.52 -6.35
CA PHE A 330 9.95 11.24 -7.60
C PHE A 330 9.17 12.55 -7.48
N THR A 331 9.72 13.59 -8.10
CA THR A 331 8.93 14.76 -8.54
C THR A 331 8.60 14.59 -10.01
N ARG A 332 7.63 15.35 -10.53
CA ARG A 332 7.31 15.36 -11.98
C ARG A 332 8.56 15.52 -12.85
N ARG A 333 9.42 16.48 -12.52
CA ARG A 333 10.67 16.72 -13.25
C ARG A 333 11.64 15.56 -13.09
N GLY A 334 11.74 14.99 -11.89
CA GLY A 334 12.59 13.84 -11.59
C GLY A 334 12.25 12.62 -12.44
N ILE A 335 10.99 12.19 -12.43
CA ILE A 335 10.55 11.02 -13.21
C ILE A 335 10.68 11.24 -14.73
N HIS A 336 10.38 12.45 -15.22
CA HIS A 336 10.60 12.80 -16.63
C HIS A 336 12.08 12.74 -17.03
N SER A 337 12.98 13.17 -16.14
CA SER A 337 14.42 13.14 -16.40
C SER A 337 14.93 11.70 -16.38
N LEU A 338 14.48 10.89 -15.41
CA LEU A 338 14.81 9.47 -15.31
C LEU A 338 14.40 8.72 -16.59
N LEU A 339 13.19 8.94 -17.09
CA LEU A 339 12.71 8.32 -18.33
C LEU A 339 13.61 8.68 -19.52
N ARG A 340 13.87 9.98 -19.74
CA ARG A 340 14.70 10.44 -20.87
C ARG A 340 16.12 9.91 -20.83
N ASN A 341 16.71 9.85 -19.64
CA ASN A 341 18.07 9.32 -19.46
C ASN A 341 18.17 7.83 -19.72
N ASN A 342 17.04 7.11 -19.72
CA ASN A 342 16.97 5.67 -19.89
C ASN A 342 16.24 5.25 -21.17
N GLY A 343 16.25 6.10 -22.20
CA GLY A 343 15.76 5.75 -23.54
C GLY A 343 14.25 5.79 -23.70
N TRP A 344 13.55 6.51 -22.82
CA TRP A 344 12.10 6.72 -22.91
C TRP A 344 11.77 8.19 -23.18
N THR A 345 10.84 8.43 -24.09
CA THR A 345 10.26 9.74 -24.36
C THR A 345 8.88 9.83 -23.70
N PRO A 346 8.69 10.63 -22.63
CA PRO A 346 7.35 10.86 -22.06
C PRO A 346 6.45 11.55 -23.09
N VAL A 347 5.27 10.98 -23.36
CA VAL A 347 4.29 11.49 -24.34
C VAL A 347 3.04 12.09 -23.68
N LYS A 348 2.67 11.59 -22.50
CA LYS A 348 1.53 12.09 -21.72
C LYS A 348 1.82 11.99 -20.23
N THR A 349 1.33 12.95 -19.45
CA THR A 349 1.32 12.89 -17.99
C THR A 349 -0.04 13.30 -17.48
N THR A 350 -0.72 12.37 -16.82
CA THR A 350 -2.00 12.58 -16.14
C THR A 350 -1.73 12.74 -14.65
N VAL A 351 -2.33 13.75 -14.02
CA VAL A 351 -2.21 14.00 -12.58
C VAL A 351 -3.20 13.12 -11.83
N ILE A 352 -2.72 12.43 -10.79
CA ILE A 352 -3.58 11.81 -9.80
C ILE A 352 -3.88 12.90 -8.75
N PRO A 353 -5.15 13.35 -8.64
CA PRO A 353 -5.50 14.44 -7.74
C PRO A 353 -5.36 13.99 -6.28
N GLY A 354 -4.85 14.88 -5.42
CA GLY A 354 -4.85 14.70 -3.97
C GLY A 354 -5.78 15.70 -3.28
N PRO A 355 -6.29 15.39 -2.08
CA PRO A 355 -7.11 16.34 -1.34
C PRO A 355 -6.27 17.52 -0.81
N TYR A 356 -6.94 18.67 -0.71
CA TYR A 356 -6.30 19.95 -0.45
C TYR A 356 -6.99 20.69 0.71
N PRO A 357 -6.27 21.04 1.79
CA PRO A 357 -6.86 21.75 2.89
C PRO A 357 -7.29 23.15 2.45
N PRO A 358 -8.43 23.65 2.93
CA PRO A 358 -8.86 25.02 2.66
C PRO A 358 -7.75 26.05 2.92
N GLY A 359 -7.57 26.98 1.97
CA GLY A 359 -6.61 28.08 2.10
C GLY A 359 -5.17 27.77 1.70
N THR A 360 -4.86 26.55 1.26
CA THR A 360 -3.50 26.22 0.81
C THR A 360 -3.12 26.98 -0.49
N GLU A 361 -4.08 27.34 -1.34
CA GLU A 361 -3.85 28.20 -2.52
C GLU A 361 -3.31 29.57 -2.13
N ARG A 362 -3.81 30.13 -1.02
CA ARG A 362 -3.32 31.39 -0.47
C ARG A 362 -1.88 31.26 0.03
N ARG A 363 -1.55 30.14 0.68
CA ARG A 363 -0.18 29.85 1.15
C ARG A 363 0.80 29.77 -0.02
N PHE A 364 0.47 29.04 -1.07
CA PHE A 364 1.32 28.91 -2.25
C PHE A 364 1.46 30.21 -3.03
N SER A 365 0.37 30.97 -3.15
CA SER A 365 0.41 32.31 -3.75
C SER A 365 1.32 33.25 -2.96
N ALA A 366 1.33 33.17 -1.62
CA ALA A 366 2.23 33.95 -0.78
C ALA A 366 3.69 33.54 -0.93
N LEU A 367 3.99 32.23 -1.02
CA LEU A 367 5.34 31.74 -1.31
C LEU A 367 5.85 32.26 -2.65
N LYS A 368 5.03 32.18 -3.71
CA LYS A 368 5.37 32.70 -5.03
C LYS A 368 5.66 34.20 -5.02
N LYS A 369 4.82 34.99 -4.32
CA LYS A 369 5.04 36.44 -4.12
C LYS A 369 6.30 36.75 -3.33
N SER A 370 6.78 35.81 -2.52
CA SER A 370 8.01 35.94 -1.74
C SER A 370 9.26 35.55 -2.54
N GLY A 371 9.13 35.24 -3.84
CA GLY A 371 10.26 34.98 -4.74
C GLY A 371 10.60 33.50 -4.94
N PHE A 372 9.83 32.58 -4.37
CA PHE A 372 9.99 31.15 -4.65
C PHE A 372 9.38 30.77 -6.00
N ASP A 373 10.03 29.87 -6.73
CA ASP A 373 9.43 29.20 -7.88
C ASP A 373 8.49 28.11 -7.36
N VAL A 374 7.19 28.28 -7.61
CA VAL A 374 6.13 27.43 -7.04
C VAL A 374 5.33 26.81 -8.18
N ASP A 375 5.47 25.49 -8.32
CA ASP A 375 4.66 24.65 -9.18
C ASP A 375 3.43 24.14 -8.42
N THR A 376 2.32 24.88 -8.52
CA THR A 376 1.07 24.54 -7.85
C THR A 376 0.43 23.26 -8.39
N GLU A 377 0.64 22.93 -9.66
CA GLU A 377 0.07 21.71 -10.25
C GLU A 377 0.76 20.48 -9.68
N SER A 378 2.09 20.51 -9.58
CA SER A 378 2.85 19.45 -8.91
C SER A 378 2.51 19.36 -7.42
N LEU A 379 2.40 20.48 -6.70
CA LEU A 379 2.02 20.46 -5.27
C LEU A 379 0.63 19.84 -5.01
N ASN A 380 -0.27 19.92 -6.00
CA ASN A 380 -1.63 19.36 -5.92
C ASN A 380 -1.74 17.92 -6.45
N ALA A 381 -0.67 17.39 -7.03
CA ALA A 381 -0.62 16.03 -7.55
C ALA A 381 -0.18 15.08 -6.45
N GLN A 382 -1.02 14.11 -6.08
CA GLN A 382 -0.62 13.01 -5.20
C GLN A 382 0.38 12.08 -5.90
N GLY A 383 0.22 11.93 -7.21
CA GLY A 383 1.05 11.11 -8.07
C GLY A 383 0.84 11.44 -9.53
N PHE A 384 1.51 10.69 -10.39
CA PHE A 384 1.43 10.86 -11.84
C PHE A 384 1.23 9.53 -12.51
N ILE A 385 0.39 9.49 -13.54
CA ILE A 385 0.37 8.43 -14.54
C ILE A 385 1.09 8.97 -15.77
N ILE A 386 2.11 8.28 -16.24
CA ILE A 386 2.94 8.73 -17.36
C ILE A 386 2.93 7.66 -18.43
N THR A 387 2.52 8.07 -19.64
CA THR A 387 2.73 7.28 -20.85
C THR A 387 4.04 7.73 -21.49
N ALA A 388 4.91 6.79 -21.82
CA ALA A 388 6.17 7.01 -22.53
C ALA A 388 6.34 6.02 -23.68
N GLN A 389 7.14 6.39 -24.66
CA GLN A 389 7.51 5.55 -25.81
C GLN A 389 9.02 5.32 -25.84
N PRO A 390 9.51 4.22 -26.43
CA PRO A 390 10.93 4.04 -26.70
C PRO A 390 11.45 5.23 -27.52
N THR A 391 12.59 5.80 -27.13
CA THR A 391 13.23 6.85 -27.92
C THR A 391 13.79 6.22 -29.19
N THR A 392 13.26 6.60 -30.35
CA THR A 392 13.85 6.23 -31.64
C THR A 392 15.28 6.77 -31.71
N PRO A 393 16.29 5.97 -32.09
CA PRO A 393 17.60 6.52 -32.42
C PRO A 393 17.38 7.61 -33.47
N ALA A 394 17.87 8.82 -33.21
CA ALA A 394 17.90 9.84 -34.25
C ALA A 394 18.68 9.25 -35.44
N ASP A 395 18.12 9.36 -36.65
CA ASP A 395 18.88 9.10 -37.86
C ASP A 395 20.21 9.87 -37.76
N PRO A 396 21.36 9.27 -38.12
CA PRO A 396 22.61 9.98 -38.13
C PRO A 396 22.40 11.22 -39.01
N VAL A 397 22.54 12.40 -38.40
CA VAL A 397 22.54 13.67 -39.13
C VAL A 397 23.59 13.49 -40.22
N GLU A 398 23.16 13.41 -41.48
CA GLU A 398 24.06 13.49 -42.62
C GLU A 398 24.89 14.75 -42.40
N THR A 399 26.16 14.55 -42.05
CA THR A 399 27.14 15.62 -42.11
C THR A 399 27.22 16.01 -43.57
N SER A 400 26.46 17.03 -43.96
CA SER A 400 26.60 17.70 -45.23
C SER A 400 28.03 18.24 -45.29
N THR A 401 28.87 17.55 -46.04
CA THR A 401 30.12 18.08 -46.55
C THR A 401 29.79 19.28 -47.43
N GLU A 402 30.17 20.48 -46.98
CA GLU A 402 30.70 21.56 -47.82
C GLU A 402 31.82 22.30 -47.08
#